data_AF-A8ML92-F1
#
_entry.id   AF-A8ML92-F1
#
_cell.length_a   1.000
_cell.length_b   1.000
_cell.length_c   1.000
_cell.angle_alpha   90.00
_cell.angle_beta   90.00
_cell.angle_gamma   90.00
#
_symmetry.space_group_name_H-M   'P 1'
#
loop_
_entity.id
_entity.type
_entity.pdbx_description
1 polymer ?
#
loop_
_entity_poly.entity_id
_entity_poly.type
_entity_poly.pdbx_seq_one_letter_code
_entity_poly.pdbx_strand_id
1 'polypeptide(L)'
;MIILMDLIGYSFISPVVQNIFYMFYILTSFYILYGIKKENQVRISHWALTILSLILFIIILRNSIIGFPLLFIFPILASKKSPMILKLISWIAYIAVCLFFCLCVFIRHGFARTYVLSNEISPDKRYNAAVIVQDQGALGGAIEVRAERLYGGIVKKSRVIYTDRLSEPKIQWVNDHTIKINDLEIDLNERNILGKKTINL
;
A
#
# COMPACT_ATOMS: atom_id res chain seq x y z
N MET A 1 9.42 -2.90 -9.57
CA MET A 1 8.72 -1.75 -10.19
C MET A 1 7.43 -1.40 -9.46
N ILE A 2 6.45 -2.31 -9.34
CA ILE A 2 5.15 -2.02 -8.69
C ILE A 2 5.29 -1.53 -7.23
N ILE A 3 6.22 -2.10 -6.47
CA ILE A 3 6.56 -1.68 -5.10
C ILE A 3 7.04 -0.22 -5.09
N LEU A 4 7.93 0.14 -6.02
CA LEU A 4 8.48 1.49 -6.11
C LEU A 4 7.39 2.51 -6.50
N MET A 5 6.48 2.12 -7.41
CA MET A 5 5.33 2.94 -7.77
C MET A 5 4.45 3.21 -6.54
N ASP A 6 4.09 2.17 -5.79
CA ASP A 6 3.28 2.28 -4.57
C ASP A 6 3.97 3.13 -3.50
N LEU A 7 5.30 2.97 -3.34
CA LEU A 7 6.11 3.77 -2.42
C LEU A 7 6.06 5.28 -2.74
N ILE A 8 6.01 5.64 -4.02
CA ILE A 8 5.95 7.03 -4.51
C ILE A 8 4.49 7.54 -4.62
N GLY A 9 3.50 6.70 -4.29
CA GLY A 9 2.07 7.03 -4.33
C GLY A 9 1.40 6.88 -5.70
N TYR A 10 2.03 6.13 -6.60
CA TYR A 10 1.45 5.73 -7.88
C TYR A 10 0.76 4.37 -7.75
N SER A 11 -0.40 4.25 -8.38
CA SER A 11 -1.16 3.01 -8.50
C SER A 11 -1.72 2.87 -9.90
N PHE A 12 -2.12 1.66 -10.29
CA PHE A 12 -2.85 1.47 -11.54
C PHE A 12 -4.30 1.93 -11.36
N ILE A 13 -4.91 2.46 -12.41
CA ILE A 13 -6.34 2.79 -12.42
C ILE A 13 -7.17 1.51 -12.37
N SER A 14 -6.75 0.48 -13.13
CA SER A 14 -7.42 -0.81 -13.19
C SER A 14 -6.91 -1.76 -12.10
N PRO A 15 -7.78 -2.25 -11.20
CA PRO A 15 -7.41 -3.24 -10.20
C PRO A 15 -6.99 -4.57 -10.84
N VAL A 16 -7.54 -4.91 -12.02
CA VAL A 16 -7.18 -6.12 -12.76
C VAL A 16 -5.72 -6.07 -13.21
N VAL A 17 -5.31 -4.94 -13.81
CA VAL A 17 -3.92 -4.73 -14.24
C VAL A 17 -2.99 -4.80 -13.04
N GLN A 18 -3.35 -4.14 -11.94
CA GLN A 18 -2.58 -4.20 -10.70
C GLN A 18 -2.38 -5.64 -10.20
N ASN A 19 -3.45 -6.45 -10.19
CA ASN A 19 -3.40 -7.85 -9.77
C ASN A 19 -2.52 -8.71 -10.69
N ILE A 20 -2.55 -8.47 -12.01
CA ILE A 20 -1.65 -9.15 -12.97
C ILE A 20 -0.19 -8.84 -12.64
N PHE A 21 0.16 -7.58 -12.41
CA PHE A 21 1.53 -7.21 -12.01
C PHE A 21 1.94 -7.81 -10.67
N TYR A 22 1.02 -7.90 -9.70
CA TYR A 22 1.28 -8.59 -8.44
C TYR A 22 1.51 -10.10 -8.65
N MET A 23 0.74 -10.75 -9.54
CA MET A 23 0.96 -12.16 -9.90
C MET A 23 2.35 -12.35 -10.50
N PHE A 24 2.76 -11.51 -11.47
CA PHE A 24 4.11 -11.56 -12.04
C PHE A 24 5.19 -11.35 -10.97
N TYR A 25 4.99 -10.42 -10.02
CA TYR A 25 5.90 -10.22 -8.90
C TYR A 25 6.03 -11.49 -8.03
N ILE A 26 4.91 -12.14 -7.69
CA ILE A 26 4.92 -13.38 -6.91
C ILE A 26 5.65 -14.50 -7.67
N LEU A 27 5.33 -14.70 -8.95
CA LEU A 27 5.96 -15.73 -9.79
C LEU A 27 7.47 -15.51 -9.96
N THR A 28 7.89 -14.28 -10.25
CA THR A 28 9.33 -13.94 -10.36
C THR A 28 10.05 -14.12 -9.04
N SER A 29 9.41 -13.81 -7.91
CA SER A 29 9.97 -14.06 -6.60
C SER A 29 10.13 -15.56 -6.34
N PHE A 30 9.14 -16.39 -6.65
CA PHE A 30 9.26 -17.85 -6.56
C PHE A 30 10.36 -18.41 -7.47
N TYR A 31 10.49 -17.89 -8.68
CA TYR A 31 11.55 -18.28 -9.62
C TYR A 31 12.94 -17.96 -9.06
N ILE A 32 13.14 -16.76 -8.51
CA ILE A 32 14.40 -16.35 -7.85
C ILE A 32 14.69 -17.26 -6.66
N LEU A 33 13.71 -17.51 -5.79
CA LEU A 33 13.87 -18.40 -4.64
C LEU A 33 14.20 -19.84 -5.05
N TYR A 34 13.56 -20.34 -6.11
CA TYR A 34 13.85 -21.65 -6.69
C TYR A 34 15.28 -21.71 -7.24
N GLY A 35 15.75 -20.67 -7.94
CA GLY A 35 17.13 -20.55 -8.40
C GLY A 35 18.13 -20.61 -7.25
N ILE A 36 17.94 -19.78 -6.21
CA ILE A 36 18.77 -19.77 -5.00
C ILE A 36 18.83 -21.16 -4.35
N LYS A 37 17.68 -21.85 -4.24
CA LYS A 37 17.60 -23.21 -3.67
C LYS A 37 18.34 -24.24 -4.53
N LYS A 38 18.15 -24.20 -5.84
CA LYS A 38 18.74 -25.18 -6.78
C LYS A 38 20.26 -25.07 -6.81
N GLU A 39 20.77 -23.85 -6.74
CA GLU A 39 22.21 -23.61 -6.93
C GLU A 39 23.04 -23.92 -5.68
N ASN A 40 22.45 -23.93 -4.47
CA ASN A 40 22.94 -24.49 -3.19
C ASN A 40 24.43 -24.23 -2.79
N GLN A 41 25.13 -23.40 -3.55
CA GLN A 41 26.52 -22.97 -3.41
C GLN A 41 26.65 -21.45 -3.34
N VAL A 42 25.55 -20.72 -3.52
CA VAL A 42 25.56 -19.28 -3.41
C VAL A 42 25.83 -18.93 -1.94
N ARG A 43 27.11 -18.69 -1.61
CA ARG A 43 27.58 -18.07 -0.36
C ARG A 43 27.11 -16.61 -0.30
N ILE A 44 25.83 -16.34 -0.53
CA ILE A 44 25.26 -15.09 -0.06
C ILE A 44 25.42 -15.13 1.46
N SER A 45 26.11 -14.12 2.00
CA SER A 45 26.32 -14.02 3.43
C SER A 45 24.96 -14.03 4.11
N HIS A 46 24.80 -14.83 5.17
CA HIS A 46 23.53 -14.90 5.89
C HIS A 46 23.09 -13.50 6.36
N TRP A 47 24.07 -12.62 6.64
CA TRP A 47 23.88 -11.20 6.92
C TRP A 47 23.17 -10.43 5.79
N ALA A 48 23.55 -10.63 4.53
CA ALA A 48 22.90 -9.95 3.41
C ALA A 48 21.42 -10.35 3.29
N LEU A 49 21.10 -11.64 3.50
CA LEU A 49 19.72 -12.12 3.52
C LEU A 49 18.94 -11.57 4.73
N THR A 50 19.56 -11.50 5.91
CA THR A 50 18.92 -10.90 7.10
C THR A 50 18.61 -9.42 6.88
N ILE A 51 19.56 -8.64 6.35
CA ILE A 51 19.34 -7.20 6.05
C ILE A 51 18.23 -7.04 5.01
N LEU A 52 18.27 -7.84 3.93
CA LEU A 52 17.23 -7.83 2.91
C LEU A 52 15.86 -8.16 3.51
N SER A 53 15.77 -9.17 4.40
CA SER A 53 14.53 -9.54 5.07
C SER A 53 13.98 -8.42 5.96
N LEU A 54 14.84 -7.64 6.62
CA LEU A 54 14.44 -6.54 7.49
C LEU A 54 13.93 -5.33 6.68
N ILE A 55 14.63 -4.96 5.60
CA ILE A 55 14.17 -3.93 4.66
C ILE A 55 12.81 -4.31 4.11
N LEU A 56 12.69 -5.56 3.67
CA LEU A 56 11.45 -6.07 3.11
C LEU A 56 10.33 -6.13 4.15
N PHE A 57 10.59 -6.49 5.42
CA PHE A 57 9.61 -6.42 6.52
C PHE A 57 9.04 -5.01 6.70
N ILE A 58 9.88 -3.97 6.62
CA ILE A 58 9.42 -2.57 6.64
C ILE A 58 8.47 -2.29 5.47
N ILE A 59 8.73 -2.87 4.29
CA ILE A 59 7.84 -2.75 3.13
C ILE A 59 6.52 -3.51 3.35
N ILE A 60 6.55 -4.67 4.02
CA ILE A 60 5.32 -5.44 4.38
C ILE A 60 4.38 -4.60 5.23
N LEU A 61 4.92 -3.84 6.20
CA LEU A 61 4.12 -2.97 7.08
C LEU A 61 3.29 -1.96 6.27
N ARG A 62 3.80 -1.53 5.10
CA ARG A 62 3.09 -0.59 4.23
C ARG A 62 2.12 -1.29 3.29
N ASN A 63 2.43 -2.50 2.83
CA ASN A 63 1.58 -3.25 1.92
C ASN A 63 1.74 -4.75 2.13
N SER A 64 0.74 -5.34 2.81
CA SER A 64 0.77 -6.73 3.27
C SER A 64 0.93 -7.74 2.13
N ILE A 65 0.45 -7.43 0.91
CA ILE A 65 0.53 -8.32 -0.26
C ILE A 65 1.99 -8.50 -0.73
N ILE A 66 2.83 -7.47 -0.55
CA ILE A 66 4.23 -7.48 -0.95
C ILE A 66 5.05 -8.43 -0.06
N GLY A 67 4.54 -8.77 1.13
CA GLY A 67 5.16 -9.67 2.09
C GLY A 67 5.06 -11.15 1.79
N PHE A 68 4.25 -11.54 0.80
CA PHE A 68 4.02 -12.95 0.52
C PHE A 68 5.30 -13.74 0.14
N PRO A 69 6.18 -13.22 -0.73
CA PRO A 69 7.42 -13.92 -1.05
C PRO A 69 8.43 -14.00 0.11
N LEU A 70 8.34 -13.09 1.08
CA LEU A 70 9.22 -13.06 2.25
C LEU A 70 8.99 -14.20 3.23
N LEU A 71 7.74 -14.65 3.35
CA LEU A 71 7.40 -15.84 4.11
C LEU A 71 8.20 -17.07 3.63
N PHE A 72 8.59 -17.10 2.36
CA PHE A 72 9.34 -18.20 1.77
C PHE A 72 10.88 -18.06 1.89
N ILE A 73 11.40 -16.88 2.23
CA ILE A 73 12.85 -16.67 2.44
C ILE A 73 13.32 -17.28 3.77
N PHE A 74 12.50 -17.20 4.83
CA PHE A 74 12.84 -17.74 6.15
C PHE A 74 13.07 -19.27 6.16
N PRO A 75 12.23 -20.10 5.53
CA PRO A 75 12.49 -21.53 5.36
C PRO A 75 13.80 -21.85 4.62
N ILE A 76 14.24 -20.98 3.71
CA ILE A 76 15.49 -21.13 2.96
C ILE A 76 16.69 -20.81 3.86
N LEU A 77 16.60 -19.80 4.72
CA LEU A 77 17.60 -19.50 5.76
C LEU A 77 17.76 -20.65 6.77
N ALA A 78 16.69 -21.39 7.03
CA ALA A 78 16.72 -22.58 7.87
C ALA A 78 17.39 -23.81 7.22
N SER A 79 18.07 -23.65 6.07
CA SER A 79 18.75 -24.77 5.37
C SER A 79 19.67 -25.58 6.27
N LYS A 80 19.89 -26.85 5.91
CA LYS A 80 20.48 -27.90 6.75
C LYS A 80 21.77 -27.49 7.50
N LYS A 81 22.57 -26.57 6.96
CA LYS A 81 23.86 -26.14 7.50
C LYS A 81 23.81 -25.05 8.58
N SER A 82 22.64 -24.48 8.91
CA SER A 82 22.56 -23.44 9.95
C SER A 82 22.53 -24.03 11.38
N PRO A 83 23.09 -23.31 12.38
CA PRO A 83 22.98 -23.64 13.80
C PRO A 83 21.52 -23.82 14.24
N MET A 84 21.26 -24.75 15.16
CA MET A 84 19.92 -25.05 15.66
C MET A 84 19.20 -23.82 16.25
N ILE A 85 19.94 -22.96 16.95
CA ILE A 85 19.41 -21.70 17.53
C ILE A 85 18.89 -20.77 16.43
N LEU A 86 19.64 -20.61 15.33
CA LEU A 86 19.21 -19.77 14.21
C LEU A 86 17.99 -20.34 13.50
N LYS A 87 17.88 -21.68 13.39
CA LYS A 87 16.68 -22.34 12.87
C LYS A 87 15.47 -22.05 13.75
N LEU A 88 15.62 -22.15 15.07
CA LEU A 88 14.54 -21.87 16.03
C LEU A 88 14.07 -20.42 15.95
N ILE A 89 15.00 -19.46 15.96
CA ILE A 89 14.69 -18.02 15.82
C ILE A 89 13.95 -17.76 14.49
N SER A 90 14.40 -18.38 13.40
CA SER A 90 13.74 -18.24 12.09
C SER A 90 12.32 -18.78 12.10
N TRP A 91 12.05 -19.88 12.80
CA TRP A 91 10.71 -20.44 12.94
C TRP A 91 9.79 -19.55 13.79
N ILE A 92 10.29 -19.02 14.90
CA ILE A 92 9.53 -18.08 15.75
C ILE A 92 9.20 -16.81 14.96
N ALA A 93 10.17 -16.25 14.24
CA ALA A 93 9.95 -15.09 13.38
C ALA A 93 8.91 -15.37 12.29
N TYR A 94 8.98 -16.55 11.65
CA TYR A 94 7.99 -16.97 10.65
C TYR A 94 6.57 -17.03 11.23
N ILE A 95 6.40 -17.69 12.39
CA ILE A 95 5.09 -17.79 13.06
C ILE A 95 4.58 -16.39 13.42
N ALA A 96 5.43 -15.53 13.97
CA ALA A 96 5.06 -14.15 14.32
C ALA A 96 4.62 -13.34 13.10
N VAL A 97 5.32 -13.44 11.97
CA VAL A 97 4.95 -12.76 10.71
C VAL A 97 3.62 -13.31 10.17
N CYS A 98 3.43 -14.63 10.20
CA CYS A 98 2.15 -15.24 9.78
C CYS A 98 0.99 -14.78 10.66
N LEU A 99 1.15 -14.78 11.99
CA LEU A 99 0.12 -14.30 12.91
C LEU A 99 -0.18 -12.81 12.70
N PHE A 100 0.86 -11.99 12.54
CA PHE A 100 0.71 -10.57 12.24
C PHE A 100 -0.03 -10.35 10.93
N PHE A 101 0.32 -11.10 9.87
CA PHE A 101 -0.36 -11.02 8.59
C PHE A 101 -1.84 -11.42 8.70
N CYS A 102 -2.14 -12.54 9.37
CA CYS A 102 -3.51 -12.97 9.63
C CYS A 102 -4.30 -11.89 10.39
N LEU A 103 -3.69 -11.27 11.40
CA LEU A 103 -4.29 -10.18 12.15
C LEU A 103 -4.56 -8.96 11.26
N CYS A 104 -3.60 -8.54 10.41
CA CYS A 104 -3.79 -7.44 9.47
C CYS A 104 -4.94 -7.72 8.49
N VAL A 105 -4.99 -8.93 7.92
CA VAL A 105 -6.08 -9.35 7.03
C VAL A 105 -7.42 -9.35 7.77
N PHE A 106 -7.45 -9.88 9.00
CA PHE A 106 -8.64 -9.92 9.83
C PHE A 106 -9.15 -8.53 10.19
N ILE A 107 -8.28 -7.60 10.60
CA ILE A 107 -8.66 -6.21 10.88
C ILE A 107 -9.19 -5.54 9.60
N ARG A 108 -8.45 -5.68 8.50
CA ARG A 108 -8.81 -5.04 7.22
C ARG A 108 -10.11 -5.53 6.63
N HIS A 109 -10.44 -6.82 6.76
CA HIS A 109 -11.67 -7.39 6.19
C HIS A 109 -12.83 -7.47 7.19
N GLY A 110 -12.54 -7.56 8.49
CA GLY A 110 -13.53 -7.71 9.55
C GLY A 110 -14.06 -6.39 10.10
N PHE A 111 -13.22 -5.35 10.17
CA PHE A 111 -13.57 -4.09 10.86
C PHE A 111 -13.49 -2.86 9.97
N ALA A 112 -12.59 -2.84 8.98
CA ALA A 112 -12.43 -1.70 8.09
C ALA A 112 -13.25 -1.88 6.80
N ARG A 113 -14.22 -1.00 6.57
CA ARG A 113 -14.90 -0.86 5.28
C ARG A 113 -14.44 0.43 4.62
N THR A 114 -13.95 0.31 3.40
CA THR A 114 -13.61 1.46 2.58
C THR A 114 -14.50 1.45 1.35
N TYR A 115 -15.24 2.53 1.14
CA TYR A 115 -16.07 2.68 -0.05
C TYR A 115 -15.97 4.10 -0.60
N VAL A 116 -16.20 4.23 -1.90
CA VAL A 116 -16.19 5.51 -2.60
C VAL A 116 -17.63 6.04 -2.57
N LEU A 117 -17.84 7.19 -1.93
CA LEU A 117 -19.15 7.82 -1.80
C LEU A 117 -19.52 8.58 -3.08
N SER A 118 -18.59 9.38 -3.59
CA SER A 118 -18.75 10.13 -4.84
C SER A 118 -17.42 10.24 -5.57
N ASN A 119 -17.52 10.45 -6.88
CA ASN A 119 -16.37 10.55 -7.76
C ASN A 119 -16.64 11.58 -8.86
N GLU A 120 -15.88 12.67 -8.84
CA GLU A 120 -16.07 13.81 -9.75
C GLU A 120 -14.81 13.98 -10.62
N ILE A 121 -14.99 13.95 -11.94
CA ILE A 121 -13.89 14.07 -12.90
C ILE A 121 -13.74 15.54 -13.29
N SER A 122 -12.50 16.03 -13.39
CA SER A 122 -12.24 17.40 -13.85
C SER A 122 -12.72 17.62 -15.30
N PRO A 123 -13.04 18.87 -15.69
CA PRO A 123 -13.48 19.16 -17.05
C PRO A 123 -12.50 18.67 -18.13
N ASP A 124 -11.19 18.79 -17.89
CA ASP A 124 -10.11 18.31 -18.77
C ASP A 124 -9.82 16.80 -18.70
N LYS A 125 -10.51 16.06 -17.81
CA LYS A 125 -10.32 14.62 -17.54
C LYS A 125 -8.93 14.21 -17.08
N ARG A 126 -8.09 15.14 -16.61
CA ARG A 126 -6.74 14.83 -16.07
C ARG A 126 -6.75 14.53 -14.59
N TYR A 127 -7.76 15.01 -13.88
CA TYR A 127 -7.92 14.81 -12.45
C TYR A 127 -9.24 14.12 -12.14
N ASN A 128 -9.22 13.37 -11.05
CA ASN A 128 -10.38 12.71 -10.50
C ASN A 128 -10.40 12.97 -8.99
N ALA A 129 -11.54 13.41 -8.47
CA ALA A 129 -11.73 13.66 -7.06
C ALA A 129 -12.68 12.63 -6.47
N ALA A 130 -12.16 11.77 -5.59
CA ALA A 130 -12.92 10.71 -4.96
C ALA A 130 -13.14 11.02 -3.48
N VAL A 131 -14.41 11.00 -3.04
CA VAL A 131 -14.75 10.97 -1.62
C VAL A 131 -14.71 9.53 -1.16
N ILE A 132 -13.81 9.23 -0.23
CA ILE A 132 -13.60 7.90 0.32
C ILE A 132 -14.01 7.93 1.77
N VAL A 133 -14.96 7.08 2.12
CA VAL A 133 -15.34 6.85 3.51
C VAL A 133 -14.57 5.63 4.02
N GLN A 134 -13.83 5.84 5.10
CA GLN A 134 -13.17 4.80 5.87
C GLN A 134 -13.96 4.60 7.16
N ASP A 135 -14.73 3.51 7.23
CA ASP A 135 -15.46 3.10 8.41
C ASP A 135 -14.67 1.99 9.11
N GLN A 136 -14.23 2.22 10.35
CA GLN A 136 -13.52 1.23 11.17
C GLN A 136 -14.41 0.71 12.31
N GLY A 137 -15.73 0.85 12.19
CA GLY A 137 -16.71 0.43 13.19
C GLY A 137 -16.54 1.19 14.50
N ALA A 138 -16.42 0.47 15.62
CA ALA A 138 -16.29 1.05 16.95
C ALA A 138 -15.01 1.88 17.16
N LEU A 139 -14.01 1.73 16.28
CA LEU A 139 -12.79 2.55 16.30
C LEU A 139 -13.00 3.94 15.65
N GLY A 140 -14.20 4.18 15.10
CA GLY A 140 -14.57 5.39 14.41
C GLY A 140 -14.33 5.31 12.91
N GLY A 141 -14.41 6.46 12.24
CA GLY A 141 -14.19 6.55 10.81
C GLY A 141 -13.64 7.92 10.39
N ALA A 142 -13.27 8.01 9.13
CA ALA A 142 -12.85 9.25 8.50
C ALA A 142 -13.40 9.31 7.07
N ILE A 143 -13.76 10.51 6.64
CA ILE A 143 -14.09 10.82 5.27
C ILE A 143 -12.90 11.58 4.70
N GLU A 144 -12.31 11.04 3.63
CA GLU A 144 -11.18 11.63 2.94
C GLU A 144 -11.59 12.03 1.53
N VAL A 145 -11.19 13.22 1.08
CA VAL A 145 -11.20 13.53 -0.35
C VAL A 145 -9.81 13.29 -0.90
N ARG A 146 -9.73 12.43 -1.92
CA ARG A 146 -8.49 12.15 -2.65
C ARG A 146 -8.54 12.76 -4.03
N ALA A 147 -7.52 13.55 -4.35
CA ALA A 147 -7.26 13.97 -5.71
C ALA A 147 -6.32 12.96 -6.38
N GLU A 148 -6.78 12.41 -7.48
CA GLU A 148 -6.05 11.46 -8.32
C GLU A 148 -5.68 12.14 -9.63
N ARG A 149 -4.38 12.23 -9.92
CA ARG A 149 -3.90 12.68 -11.22
C ARG A 149 -3.74 11.47 -12.13
N LEU A 150 -4.39 11.50 -13.29
CA LEU A 150 -4.40 10.41 -14.26
C LEU A 150 -3.26 10.59 -15.26
N TYR A 151 -2.50 9.52 -15.50
CA TYR A 151 -1.38 9.48 -16.42
C TYR A 151 -1.65 8.42 -17.49
N GLY A 152 -1.93 8.88 -18.71
CA GLY A 152 -2.12 8.02 -19.88
C GLY A 152 -3.24 6.99 -19.74
N GLY A 153 -4.21 7.20 -18.83
CA GLY A 153 -5.32 6.27 -18.60
C GLY A 153 -4.94 4.93 -17.97
N ILE A 154 -3.69 4.75 -17.54
CA ILE A 154 -3.19 3.47 -16.98
C ILE A 154 -2.79 3.65 -15.52
N VAL A 155 -2.09 4.74 -15.21
CA VAL A 155 -1.52 5.00 -13.90
C VAL A 155 -2.18 6.23 -13.30
N LYS A 156 -2.41 6.20 -11.99
CA LYS A 156 -2.86 7.36 -11.22
C LYS A 156 -1.92 7.64 -10.06
N LYS A 157 -1.75 8.92 -9.74
CA LYS A 157 -1.11 9.37 -8.50
C LYS A 157 -2.18 9.91 -7.57
N SER A 158 -2.40 9.24 -6.45
CA SER A 158 -3.41 9.63 -5.47
C SER A 158 -2.77 10.42 -4.34
N ARG A 159 -3.40 11.50 -3.91
CA ARG A 159 -3.06 12.23 -2.69
C ARG A 159 -4.32 12.62 -1.93
N VAL A 160 -4.26 12.59 -0.60
CA VAL A 160 -5.33 13.09 0.26
C VAL A 160 -5.22 14.62 0.28
N ILE A 161 -6.31 15.31 0.00
CA ILE A 161 -6.38 16.78 -0.02
C ILE A 161 -7.30 17.35 1.07
N TYR A 162 -8.22 16.52 1.59
CA TYR A 162 -9.13 16.88 2.67
C TYR A 162 -9.42 15.65 3.52
N THR A 163 -9.56 15.85 4.83
CA THR A 163 -9.94 14.81 5.78
C THR A 163 -10.85 15.41 6.83
N ASP A 164 -11.99 14.76 7.08
CA ASP A 164 -12.95 15.13 8.10
C ASP A 164 -13.52 13.84 8.74
N ARG A 165 -14.14 13.95 9.91
CA ARG A 165 -14.73 12.81 10.64
C ARG A 165 -16.24 12.76 10.53
N LEU A 166 -16.90 13.89 10.32
CA LEU A 166 -18.35 14.00 10.59
C LEU A 166 -19.17 14.54 9.44
N SER A 167 -18.59 15.32 8.51
CA SER A 167 -19.34 15.97 7.45
C SER A 167 -19.05 15.34 6.09
N GLU A 168 -20.11 15.03 5.34
CA GLU A 168 -19.99 14.62 3.94
C GLU A 168 -19.54 15.84 3.11
N PRO A 169 -18.35 15.78 2.48
CA PRO A 169 -17.83 16.91 1.74
C PRO A 169 -18.59 17.10 0.43
N LYS A 170 -19.06 18.33 0.19
CA LYS A 170 -19.60 18.72 -1.12
C LYS A 170 -18.44 19.09 -2.03
N ILE A 171 -18.28 18.36 -3.12
CA ILE A 171 -17.22 18.56 -4.10
C ILE A 171 -17.78 19.24 -5.34
N GLN A 172 -17.13 20.31 -5.79
CA GLN A 172 -17.42 20.96 -7.07
C GLN A 172 -16.11 21.40 -7.73
N TRP A 173 -15.96 21.11 -9.03
CA TRP A 173 -14.85 21.64 -9.81
C TRP A 173 -15.10 23.10 -10.16
N VAL A 174 -14.15 23.96 -9.83
CA VAL A 174 -14.19 25.39 -10.20
C VAL A 174 -13.60 25.58 -11.59
N ASN A 175 -12.52 24.86 -11.90
CA ASN A 175 -11.85 24.82 -13.19
C ASN A 175 -11.10 23.47 -13.36
N ASP A 176 -10.16 23.38 -14.29
CA ASP A 176 -9.42 22.14 -14.61
C ASP A 176 -8.50 21.63 -13.49
N HIS A 177 -8.05 22.50 -12.59
CA HIS A 177 -7.09 22.16 -11.53
C HIS A 177 -7.50 22.63 -10.14
N THR A 178 -8.57 23.40 -10.00
CA THR A 178 -9.07 23.91 -8.73
C THR A 178 -10.36 23.23 -8.36
N ILE A 179 -10.39 22.66 -7.17
CA ILE A 179 -11.55 21.98 -6.61
C ILE A 179 -12.02 22.71 -5.37
N LYS A 180 -13.33 22.89 -5.27
CA LYS A 180 -13.99 23.43 -4.08
C LYS A 180 -14.56 22.26 -3.27
N ILE A 181 -14.13 22.17 -2.02
CA ILE A 181 -14.59 21.19 -1.05
C ILE A 181 -15.25 21.96 0.09
N ASN A 182 -16.58 21.87 0.18
CA ASN A 182 -17.39 22.75 1.03
C ASN A 182 -17.11 24.23 0.68
N ASP A 183 -16.56 25.00 1.62
CA ASP A 183 -16.19 26.41 1.42
C ASP A 183 -14.70 26.62 1.14
N LEU A 184 -13.92 25.54 1.03
CA LEU A 184 -12.47 25.59 0.81
C LEU A 184 -12.14 25.34 -0.66
N GLU A 185 -11.46 26.29 -1.29
CA GLU A 185 -10.91 26.13 -2.64
C GLU A 185 -9.46 25.65 -2.57
N ILE A 186 -9.15 24.62 -3.37
CA ILE A 186 -7.85 23.95 -3.37
C ILE A 186 -7.35 23.88 -4.81
N ASP A 187 -6.19 24.51 -5.08
CA ASP A 187 -5.49 24.36 -6.35
C ASP A 187 -4.60 23.10 -6.33
N LEU A 188 -4.88 22.17 -7.23
CA LEU A 188 -4.16 20.91 -7.37
C LEU A 188 -2.75 21.06 -7.96
N ASN A 189 -2.41 22.16 -8.62
CA ASN A 189 -1.05 22.36 -9.13
C ASN A 189 -0.06 22.76 -8.03
N GLU A 190 -0.55 23.29 -6.91
CA GLU A 190 0.31 23.64 -5.78
C GLU A 190 0.86 22.37 -5.11
N ARG A 191 2.15 22.42 -4.74
CA ARG A 191 2.80 21.29 -4.05
C ARG A 191 2.46 21.25 -2.55
N ASN A 192 2.06 22.38 -1.96
CA ASN A 192 1.74 22.52 -0.54
C ASN A 192 0.23 22.64 -0.31
N ILE A 193 -0.50 21.59 -0.67
CA ILE A 193 -1.92 21.49 -0.34
C ILE A 193 -2.03 20.82 1.02
N LEU A 194 -1.76 21.59 2.06
CA LEU A 194 -2.20 21.26 3.40
C LEU A 194 -3.05 22.42 3.87
N GLY A 195 -4.27 22.49 3.35
CA GLY A 195 -5.39 23.11 4.05
C GLY A 195 -5.72 22.29 5.29
N LYS A 196 -4.76 22.16 6.22
CA LYS A 196 -5.02 21.58 7.54
C LYS A 196 -5.87 22.61 8.28
N LYS A 197 -7.19 22.52 8.11
CA LYS A 197 -8.11 22.98 9.15
C LYS A 197 -7.94 21.99 10.30
N THR A 198 -6.91 22.20 11.13
CA THR A 198 -6.77 21.51 12.41
C THR A 198 -7.97 21.98 13.22
N ILE A 199 -9.02 21.17 13.27
CA ILE A 199 -10.12 21.41 14.20
C ILE A 199 -9.50 21.19 15.58
N ASN A 200 -9.18 22.29 16.26
CA ASN A 200 -8.89 22.25 17.67
C ASN A 200 -10.18 21.76 18.35
N LEU A 201 -10.13 20.54 18.89
CA LEU A 201 -11.10 20.05 19.87
C LEU A 201 -10.97 20.88 21.15
#